data_AF-A0AAV5SMG0-F1
#
_entry.id   AF-A0AAV5SMG0-F1
#
_cell.length_a   1.000
_cell.length_b   1.000
_cell.length_c   1.000
_cell.angle_alpha   90.00
_cell.angle_beta   90.00
_cell.angle_gamma   90.00
#
_symmetry.space_group_name_H-M   'P 1'
#
loop_
_entity.id
_entity.type
_entity.pdbx_description
1 polymer ?
#
loop_
_entity_poly.entity_id
_entity_poly.type
_entity_poly.pdbx_seq_one_letter_code
_entity_poly.pdbx_strand_id
1 'polypeptide(L)'
;LPSIQMSLSKIAPPMGKKRRIESESGDNMSNRFPFLALPNELKSHVFSFLSLKDRLRARVNKILYSLEAESTYFVEELCINEVSFFPVLISNSQLKEKISFLDENKSYSSDFFKKISQNTTIRSLEIILSGSGEFHREICSIIKDFNLEE
;
A
#
# COMPACT_ATOMS: atom_id res chain seq x y z
N LEU A 1 -10.52 -45.03 46.25
CA LEU A 1 -10.42 -43.60 45.88
C LEU A 1 -11.83 -43.08 45.59
N PRO A 2 -12.37 -42.15 46.37
CA PRO A 2 -13.74 -41.66 46.18
C PRO A 2 -13.79 -40.62 45.05
N SER A 3 -14.83 -40.71 44.22
CA SER A 3 -15.08 -39.81 43.09
C SER A 3 -15.93 -38.63 43.56
N ILE A 4 -15.43 -37.41 43.37
CA ILE A 4 -16.13 -36.16 43.72
C ILE A 4 -16.82 -35.64 42.45
N GLN A 5 -18.15 -35.69 42.42
CA GLN A 5 -18.95 -34.93 41.45
C GLN A 5 -19.11 -33.50 41.94
N MET A 6 -18.59 -32.53 41.18
CA MET A 6 -18.92 -31.11 41.35
C MET A 6 -19.90 -30.68 40.27
N SER A 7 -21.08 -30.23 40.70
CA SER A 7 -22.12 -29.62 39.88
C SER A 7 -21.84 -28.13 39.69
N LEU A 8 -21.69 -27.71 38.44
CA LEU A 8 -21.58 -26.30 38.03
C LEU A 8 -22.97 -25.68 37.91
N SER A 9 -23.37 -24.86 38.88
CA SER A 9 -24.53 -23.99 38.74
C SER A 9 -24.17 -22.78 37.88
N LYS A 10 -25.01 -22.51 36.88
CA LYS A 10 -24.87 -21.41 35.91
C LYS A 10 -25.10 -20.07 36.61
N ILE A 11 -24.04 -19.30 36.81
CA ILE A 11 -24.12 -17.90 37.22
C ILE A 11 -24.28 -17.07 35.95
N ALA A 12 -25.45 -16.43 35.78
CA ALA A 12 -25.68 -15.49 34.70
C ALA A 12 -24.89 -14.19 34.92
N PRO A 13 -24.29 -13.58 33.88
CA PRO A 13 -23.58 -12.31 34.02
C PRO A 13 -24.57 -11.15 34.22
N PRO A 14 -24.24 -10.16 35.07
CA PRO A 14 -25.08 -8.99 35.27
C PRO A 14 -25.09 -8.12 34.00
N MET A 15 -26.30 -7.79 33.53
CA MET A 15 -26.51 -6.87 32.41
C MET A 15 -26.01 -5.46 32.76
N GLY A 16 -24.88 -5.08 32.17
CA GLY A 16 -24.32 -3.74 32.25
C GLY A 16 -25.23 -2.72 31.57
N LYS A 17 -25.62 -1.69 32.32
CA LYS A 17 -26.37 -0.52 31.84
C LYS A 17 -25.56 0.20 30.75
N LYS A 18 -26.11 0.29 29.53
CA LYS A 18 -25.61 1.19 28.46
C LYS A 18 -25.69 2.64 28.96
N ARG A 19 -24.57 3.22 29.39
CA ARG A 19 -24.44 4.67 29.49
C ARG A 19 -24.26 5.21 28.09
N ARG A 20 -25.25 5.97 27.64
CA ARG A 20 -25.15 6.85 26.47
C ARG A 20 -24.20 7.97 26.88
N ILE A 21 -22.99 7.96 26.34
CA ILE A 21 -22.08 9.11 26.43
C ILE A 21 -22.50 10.02 25.29
N GLU A 22 -23.35 11.00 25.61
CA GLU A 22 -23.50 12.19 24.78
C GLU A 22 -22.29 13.06 25.07
N SER A 23 -21.24 12.87 24.26
CA SER A 23 -20.13 13.81 24.20
C SER A 23 -20.57 15.01 23.36
N GLU A 24 -21.28 15.94 23.99
CA GLU A 24 -21.20 17.35 23.61
C GLU A 24 -19.77 17.81 23.90
N SER A 25 -18.94 17.85 22.88
CA SER A 25 -17.60 18.44 22.94
C SER A 25 -17.58 19.55 21.90
N GLY A 26 -17.57 20.78 22.41
CA GLY A 26 -17.62 22.01 21.64
C GLY A 26 -16.72 21.98 20.41
N ASP A 27 -17.37 22.24 19.28
CA ASP A 27 -16.81 22.23 17.95
C ASP A 27 -15.85 23.42 17.79
N ASN A 28 -14.61 23.23 18.23
CA ASN A 28 -13.48 24.09 17.92
C ASN A 28 -12.55 23.36 16.93
N MET A 29 -13.13 22.72 15.91
CA MET A 29 -12.45 22.17 14.72
C MET A 29 -11.97 23.26 13.75
N SER A 30 -11.76 24.49 14.23
CA SER A 30 -11.24 25.61 13.45
C SER A 30 -9.73 25.44 13.22
N ASN A 31 -9.36 24.60 12.24
CA ASN A 31 -8.12 24.60 11.44
C ASN A 31 -7.62 23.20 11.04
N ARG A 32 -8.50 22.24 10.73
CA ARG A 32 -8.06 21.14 9.87
C ARG A 32 -8.15 21.61 8.43
N PHE A 33 -7.10 22.27 7.94
CA PHE A 33 -6.91 22.47 6.50
C PHE A 33 -6.91 21.08 5.85
N PRO A 34 -8.01 20.65 5.18
CA PRO A 34 -8.03 19.34 4.57
C PRO A 34 -7.13 19.45 3.35
N PHE A 35 -6.03 18.69 3.30
CA PHE A 35 -5.17 18.60 2.12
C PHE A 35 -5.99 18.39 0.82
N LEU A 36 -7.14 17.70 0.93
CA LEU A 36 -8.07 17.46 -0.17
C LEU A 36 -8.81 18.70 -0.69
N ALA A 37 -8.95 19.74 0.14
CA ALA A 37 -9.57 21.00 -0.24
C ALA A 37 -8.63 21.90 -1.05
N LEU A 38 -7.35 21.54 -1.16
CA LEU A 38 -6.41 22.26 -2.00
C LEU A 38 -6.74 22.06 -3.50
N PRO A 39 -6.46 23.06 -4.35
CA PRO A 39 -6.47 22.90 -5.81
C PRO A 39 -5.59 21.72 -6.27
N ASN A 40 -5.94 21.13 -7.42
CA ASN A 40 -5.24 19.96 -7.95
C ASN A 40 -3.77 20.28 -8.26
N GLU A 41 -3.47 21.51 -8.65
CA GLU A 41 -2.13 22.00 -8.95
C GLU A 41 -1.23 21.93 -7.71
N LEU A 42 -1.74 22.34 -6.54
CA LEU A 42 -0.99 22.28 -5.29
C LEU A 42 -0.80 20.83 -4.81
N LYS A 43 -1.82 19.99 -4.98
CA LYS A 43 -1.71 18.56 -4.66
C LYS A 43 -0.68 17.89 -5.56
N SER A 44 -0.71 18.16 -6.87
CA SER A 44 0.27 17.67 -7.84
C SER A 44 1.69 18.15 -7.51
N HIS A 45 1.83 19.42 -7.12
CA HIS A 45 3.11 19.95 -6.67
C HIS A 45 3.64 19.21 -5.42
N VAL A 46 2.78 18.90 -4.44
CA VAL A 46 3.19 18.08 -3.28
C VAL A 46 3.60 16.67 -3.73
N PHE A 47 2.86 16.05 -4.65
CA PHE A 47 3.23 14.75 -5.22
C PHE A 47 4.57 14.80 -5.94
N SER A 48 4.93 15.93 -6.56
CA SER A 48 6.22 16.08 -7.26
C SER A 48 7.45 15.88 -6.36
N PHE A 49 7.31 16.09 -5.05
CA PHE A 49 8.38 15.86 -4.06
C PHE A 49 8.43 14.44 -3.50
N LEU A 50 7.43 13.60 -3.81
CA LEU A 50 7.39 12.23 -3.32
C LEU A 50 8.17 11.30 -4.25
N SER A 51 8.86 10.32 -3.65
CA SER A 51 9.40 9.15 -4.37
C SER A 51 8.26 8.38 -5.06
N LEU A 52 8.55 7.61 -6.11
CA LEU A 52 7.54 6.74 -6.74
C LEU A 52 6.88 5.88 -5.68
N LYS A 53 7.66 5.24 -4.80
CA LYS A 53 7.14 4.42 -3.70
C LYS A 53 6.12 5.18 -2.85
N ASP A 54 6.42 6.41 -2.44
CA ASP A 54 5.53 7.19 -1.59
C ASP A 54 4.30 7.70 -2.35
N ARG A 55 4.42 8.01 -3.64
CA ARG A 55 3.26 8.34 -4.50
C ARG A 55 2.29 7.18 -4.60
N LEU A 56 2.79 5.96 -4.87
CA LEU A 56 1.96 4.76 -4.94
C LEU A 56 1.19 4.53 -3.62
N ARG A 57 1.80 4.88 -2.48
CA ARG A 57 1.17 4.80 -1.14
C ARG A 57 0.21 5.96 -0.88
N ALA A 58 0.42 7.13 -1.48
CA ALA A 58 -0.43 8.32 -1.32
C ALA A 58 -1.79 8.19 -2.02
N ARG A 59 -2.02 7.14 -2.81
CA ARG A 59 -3.31 6.81 -3.47
C ARG A 59 -4.40 6.32 -2.50
N VAL A 60 -4.61 7.04 -1.40
CA VAL A 60 -5.52 6.64 -0.31
C VAL A 60 -7.00 6.94 -0.59
N ASN A 61 -7.31 7.74 -1.61
CA ASN A 61 -8.68 8.04 -2.02
C ASN A 61 -8.77 8.28 -3.53
N LYS A 62 -10.00 8.35 -4.06
CA LYS A 62 -10.25 8.50 -5.50
C LYS A 62 -9.62 9.75 -6.11
N ILE A 63 -9.62 10.88 -5.40
CA ILE A 63 -9.07 12.15 -5.91
C ILE A 63 -7.54 12.04 -6.06
N LEU A 64 -6.86 11.57 -5.01
CA LEU A 64 -5.41 11.38 -5.03
C LEU A 64 -4.98 10.25 -5.98
N TYR A 65 -5.83 9.23 -6.12
CA TYR A 65 -5.64 8.18 -7.13
C TYR A 65 -5.66 8.76 -8.54
N SER A 66 -6.69 9.52 -8.92
CA SER A 66 -6.79 10.12 -10.25
C SER A 66 -5.65 11.09 -10.53
N LEU A 67 -5.29 11.92 -9.55
CA LEU A 67 -4.22 12.89 -9.67
C LEU A 67 -2.85 12.23 -9.88
N GLU A 68 -2.57 11.16 -9.16
CA GLU A 68 -1.37 10.35 -9.39
C GLU A 68 -1.45 9.61 -10.73
N ALA A 69 -2.64 9.17 -11.13
CA ALA A 69 -2.84 8.43 -12.37
C ALA A 69 -2.60 9.28 -13.64
N GLU A 70 -2.84 10.59 -13.57
CA GLU A 70 -2.64 11.53 -14.67
C GLU A 70 -1.19 12.01 -14.82
N SER A 71 -0.34 11.73 -13.84
CA SER A 71 1.02 12.23 -13.82
C SER A 71 1.98 11.20 -14.45
N THR A 72 2.85 11.66 -15.35
CA THR A 72 3.87 10.83 -16.01
C THR A 72 5.23 11.00 -15.35
N TYR A 73 5.97 9.91 -15.17
CA TYR A 73 7.26 9.93 -14.49
C TYR A 73 8.34 9.21 -15.29
N PHE A 74 9.58 9.69 -15.15
CA PHE A 74 10.76 8.97 -15.61
C PHE A 74 11.50 8.39 -14.41
N VAL A 75 11.85 7.12 -14.48
CA VAL A 75 12.66 6.43 -13.48
C VAL A 75 13.86 5.80 -14.16
N GLU A 76 15.05 6.18 -13.73
CA GLU A 76 16.30 5.70 -14.35
C GLU A 76 16.50 4.19 -14.10
N GLU A 77 16.45 3.76 -12.84
CA GLU A 77 16.56 2.36 -12.46
C GLU A 77 15.45 2.00 -11.46
N LEU A 78 14.56 1.07 -11.83
CA LEU A 78 13.50 0.58 -10.96
C LEU A 78 13.75 -0.87 -10.55
N CYS A 79 13.88 -1.11 -9.25
CA CYS A 79 13.89 -2.44 -8.65
C CYS A 79 12.54 -2.72 -8.00
N ILE A 80 11.86 -3.78 -8.45
CA ILE A 80 10.69 -4.31 -7.75
C ILE A 80 11.09 -5.64 -7.13
N ASN A 81 11.00 -5.75 -5.81
CA ASN A 81 11.36 -6.97 -5.10
C ASN A 81 10.24 -7.46 -4.20
N GLU A 82 9.91 -8.73 -4.37
CA GLU A 82 9.11 -9.49 -3.43
C GLU A 82 9.99 -9.84 -2.22
N VAL A 83 9.59 -9.38 -1.04
CA VAL A 83 10.33 -9.64 0.20
C VAL A 83 10.00 -11.05 0.65
N SER A 84 10.87 -11.99 0.31
CA SER A 84 10.89 -13.30 0.94
C SER A 84 11.49 -13.22 2.35
N PHE A 85 11.15 -14.15 3.24
CA PHE A 85 11.77 -14.29 4.57
C PHE A 85 13.31 -14.43 4.50
N PHE A 86 13.84 -14.83 3.35
CA PHE A 86 15.27 -14.91 3.13
C PHE A 86 15.80 -13.58 2.58
N PRO A 87 16.85 -13.01 3.17
CA PRO A 87 17.46 -11.80 2.66
C PRO A 87 18.11 -12.11 1.31
N VAL A 88 17.45 -11.68 0.22
CA VAL A 88 18.10 -11.61 -1.09
C VAL A 88 19.11 -10.46 -1.03
N LEU A 89 20.38 -10.74 -1.37
CA LEU A 89 21.41 -9.73 -1.53
C LEU A 89 21.04 -8.83 -2.73
N ILE A 90 20.35 -7.74 -2.46
CA ILE A 90 19.99 -6.76 -3.48
C ILE A 90 21.15 -5.77 -3.60
N SER A 91 21.61 -5.53 -4.82
CA SER A 91 22.63 -4.53 -5.13
C SER A 91 22.17 -3.16 -4.63
N ASN A 92 22.93 -2.59 -3.69
CA ASN A 92 22.69 -1.24 -3.17
C ASN A 92 23.27 -0.21 -4.14
N SER A 93 22.68 -0.08 -5.33
CA SER A 93 22.89 1.09 -6.18
C SER A 93 22.18 2.29 -5.55
N GLN A 94 22.87 3.43 -5.40
CA GLN A 94 22.26 4.67 -4.90
C GLN A 94 21.27 5.28 -5.90
N LEU A 95 21.35 4.92 -7.19
CA LEU A 95 20.49 5.45 -8.25
C LEU A 95 19.20 4.63 -8.42
N LYS A 96 19.11 3.48 -7.75
CA LYS A 96 18.03 2.52 -7.94
C LYS A 96 16.85 2.82 -7.02
N GLU A 97 15.75 3.24 -7.62
CA GLU A 97 14.49 3.32 -6.89
C GLU A 97 14.00 1.91 -6.57
N LYS A 98 13.79 1.63 -5.27
CA LYS A 98 13.47 0.28 -4.79
C LYS A 98 12.09 0.20 -4.19
N ILE A 99 11.26 -0.66 -4.75
CA ILE A 99 9.93 -0.97 -4.24
C ILE A 99 9.88 -2.41 -3.76
N SER A 100 9.87 -2.55 -2.44
CA SER A 100 9.68 -3.82 -1.75
C SER A 100 8.20 -4.03 -1.41
N PHE A 101 7.67 -5.23 -1.66
CA PHE A 101 6.36 -5.65 -1.14
C PHE A 101 6.45 -6.95 -0.34
N LEU A 102 5.69 -7.05 0.75
CA LEU A 102 5.70 -8.20 1.65
C LEU A 102 4.64 -9.21 1.21
N ASP A 103 5.07 -10.44 0.91
CA ASP A 103 4.19 -11.57 0.59
C ASP A 103 4.08 -12.51 1.80
N GLU A 104 3.08 -12.28 2.64
CA GLU A 104 2.67 -13.28 3.64
C GLU A 104 1.16 -13.49 3.67
N ASN A 105 0.37 -12.44 3.39
CA ASN A 105 -1.09 -12.49 3.43
C ASN A 105 -1.77 -11.46 2.50
N LYS A 106 -0.99 -10.80 1.63
CA LYS A 106 -1.48 -9.78 0.70
C LYS A 106 -0.88 -10.05 -0.66
N SER A 107 -1.67 -10.68 -1.52
CA SER A 107 -1.53 -10.52 -2.95
C SER A 107 -1.59 -9.02 -3.24
N TYR A 108 -0.43 -8.39 -3.48
CA TYR A 108 -0.46 -7.20 -4.28
C TYR A 108 -1.02 -7.65 -5.62
N SER A 109 -2.27 -7.28 -5.87
CA SER A 109 -2.91 -7.50 -7.16
C SER A 109 -1.93 -7.05 -8.23
N SER A 110 -1.86 -7.79 -9.34
CA SER A 110 -1.23 -7.35 -10.59
C SER A 110 -1.53 -5.90 -10.95
N ASP A 111 -2.64 -5.34 -10.46
CA ASP A 111 -2.97 -3.92 -10.48
C ASP A 111 -1.83 -3.01 -10.02
N PHE A 112 -0.97 -3.43 -9.09
CA PHE A 112 0.21 -2.67 -8.69
C PHE A 112 1.17 -2.49 -9.88
N PHE A 113 1.52 -3.59 -10.55
CA PHE A 113 2.41 -3.58 -11.71
C PHE A 113 1.77 -2.83 -12.88
N LYS A 114 0.47 -3.04 -13.14
CA LYS A 114 -0.28 -2.31 -14.17
C LYS A 114 -0.25 -0.79 -13.95
N LYS A 115 -0.35 -0.36 -12.68
CA LYS A 115 -0.31 1.07 -12.35
C LYS A 115 1.08 1.67 -12.53
N ILE A 116 2.14 0.90 -12.31
CA ILE A 116 3.49 1.38 -12.60
C ILE A 116 3.67 1.49 -14.12
N SER A 117 3.28 0.45 -14.87
CA SER A 117 3.49 0.41 -16.32
C SER A 117 2.75 1.52 -17.08
N GLN A 118 1.57 1.94 -16.61
CA GLN A 118 0.78 2.97 -17.28
C GLN A 118 1.36 4.38 -17.22
N ASN A 119 2.08 4.72 -16.15
CA ASN A 119 2.43 6.11 -15.82
C ASN A 119 3.93 6.36 -15.69
N THR A 120 4.75 5.31 -15.87
CA THR A 120 6.19 5.37 -15.63
C THR A 120 6.93 4.95 -16.89
N THR A 121 7.79 5.83 -17.38
CA THR A 121 8.84 5.49 -18.35
C THR A 121 10.08 5.08 -17.57
N ILE A 122 10.64 3.91 -17.86
CA ILE A 122 11.72 3.32 -17.07
C ILE A 122 12.89 3.03 -17.99
N ARG A 123 14.10 3.49 -17.66
CA ARG A 123 15.29 3.12 -18.44
C ARG A 123 15.71 1.68 -18.16
N SER A 124 15.77 1.29 -16.88
CA SER A 124 16.17 -0.06 -16.47
C SER A 124 15.21 -0.64 -15.42
N LEU A 125 14.63 -1.81 -15.71
CA LEU A 125 13.68 -2.50 -14.85
C LEU A 125 14.25 -3.84 -14.38
N GLU A 126 14.37 -4.02 -13.06
CA GLU A 126 14.72 -5.29 -12.45
C GLU A 126 13.58 -5.76 -11.53
N ILE A 127 13.08 -6.97 -11.78
CA ILE A 127 12.00 -7.57 -10.99
C ILE A 127 12.50 -8.88 -10.39
N ILE A 128 12.49 -8.95 -9.07
CA ILE A 128 12.91 -10.12 -8.29
C ILE A 128 11.68 -10.69 -7.60
N LEU A 129 11.19 -11.83 -8.08
CA LEU A 129 10.01 -12.50 -7.54
C LEU A 129 10.41 -13.82 -6.85
N SER A 130 9.80 -14.09 -5.72
CA SER A 130 9.90 -15.35 -4.95
C SER A 130 8.59 -16.14 -4.90
N GLY A 131 7.50 -15.59 -5.47
CA GLY A 131 6.16 -16.17 -5.43
C GLY A 131 5.94 -17.39 -6.33
N SER A 132 4.68 -17.76 -6.53
CA SER A 132 4.29 -18.96 -7.30
C SER A 132 4.40 -18.76 -8.82
N GLY A 133 4.45 -19.87 -9.57
CA GLY A 133 4.53 -19.84 -11.03
C GLY A 133 3.30 -19.25 -11.74
N GLU A 134 2.13 -19.19 -11.09
CA GLU A 134 0.95 -18.50 -11.65
C GLU A 134 1.11 -16.99 -11.57
N PHE A 135 1.53 -16.49 -10.41
CA PHE A 135 1.83 -15.07 -10.21
C PHE A 135 2.93 -14.60 -11.16
N HIS A 136 4.01 -15.39 -11.33
CA HIS A 136 5.08 -15.06 -12.27
C HIS A 136 4.56 -14.91 -13.71
N ARG A 137 3.64 -15.78 -14.17
CA ARG A 137 3.05 -15.66 -15.51
C ARG A 137 2.23 -14.39 -15.65
N GLU A 138 1.47 -14.03 -14.62
CA GLU A 138 0.69 -12.80 -14.62
C GLU A 138 1.61 -11.58 -14.71
N ILE A 139 2.66 -11.51 -13.89
CA ILE A 139 3.63 -10.41 -13.95
C ILE A 139 4.35 -10.37 -15.30
N CYS A 140 4.78 -11.50 -15.85
CA CYS A 140 5.38 -11.56 -17.19
C CYS A 140 4.45 -11.06 -18.29
N SER A 141 3.13 -11.13 -18.11
CA SER A 141 2.19 -10.55 -19.08
C SER A 141 2.18 -9.02 -18.98
N ILE A 142 2.26 -8.46 -17.77
CA ILE A 142 2.24 -7.02 -17.49
C ILE A 142 3.57 -6.36 -17.80
N ILE A 143 4.70 -7.06 -17.65
CA ILE A 143 6.04 -6.54 -17.96
C ILE A 143 6.10 -6.03 -19.41
N LYS A 144 5.35 -6.66 -20.32
CA LYS A 144 5.27 -6.24 -21.73
C LYS A 144 4.64 -4.86 -21.93
N ASP A 145 3.86 -4.40 -20.95
CA ASP A 145 3.19 -3.10 -20.99
C ASP A 145 4.08 -1.97 -20.45
N PHE A 146 5.28 -2.28 -19.94
CA PHE A 146 6.21 -1.26 -19.46
C PHE A 146 6.84 -0.50 -20.62
N ASN A 147 6.80 0.84 -20.55
CA ASN A 147 7.48 1.70 -21.49
C ASN A 147 8.96 1.81 -21.10
N LEU A 148 9.81 1.02 -21.75
CA LEU A 148 11.26 1.06 -21.55
C LEU A 148 11.91 2.06 -22.50
N GLU A 149 12.77 2.94 -21.97
CA GLU A 149 13.57 3.85 -22.80
C GLU A 149 14.71 3.06 -23.47
N GLU A 150 14.87 3.20 -24.80
CA GLU A 150 15.92 2.53 -25.58
C GLU A 150 17.33 3.12 -25.37
#